data_AF-A0A7Y0WB73-F1
#
_entry.id   AF-A0A7Y0WB73-F1
#
_cell.length_a   1.000
_cell.length_b   1.000
_cell.length_c   1.000
_cell.angle_alpha   90.00
_cell.angle_beta   90.00
_cell.angle_gamma   90.00
#
_symmetry.space_group_name_H-M   'P 1'
#
loop_
_entity.id
_entity.type
_entity.pdbx_description
1 polymer ?
#
loop_
_entity_poly.entity_id
_entity_poly.type
_entity_poly.pdbx_seq_one_letter_code
_entity_poly.pdbx_strand_id
1 'polypeptide(L)'
;MILSDDKINGLILRLDACTAAFDNSRLPVSNELLGKLRSQALIYGAFLSDLLRGQISHFNTITIETVNLISEFCVLVETETEGKHSV
;
A
#
# COMPACT_ATOMS: atom_id res chain seq x y z
N MET A 1 -19.72 -3.23 -0.66
CA MET A 1 -18.71 -3.21 -1.75
C MET A 1 -18.16 -4.63 -1.87
N ILE A 2 -18.09 -5.20 -3.06
CA ILE A 2 -17.40 -6.49 -3.28
C ILE A 2 -16.00 -6.16 -3.80
N LEU A 3 -14.98 -6.72 -3.15
CA LEU A 3 -13.60 -6.68 -3.63
C LEU A 3 -13.46 -7.75 -4.71
N SER A 4 -13.12 -7.34 -5.94
CA SER A 4 -12.80 -8.26 -7.02
C SER A 4 -11.30 -8.50 -7.08
N ASP A 5 -10.90 -9.66 -7.58
CA ASP A 5 -9.49 -10.03 -7.75
C ASP A 5 -8.73 -8.99 -8.58
N ASP A 6 -9.34 -8.43 -9.64
CA ASP A 6 -8.76 -7.36 -10.45
C ASP A 6 -8.43 -6.10 -9.63
N LYS A 7 -9.31 -5.73 -8.69
CA LYS A 7 -9.06 -4.57 -7.81
C LYS A 7 -7.91 -4.85 -6.85
N ILE A 8 -7.83 -6.08 -6.33
CA ILE A 8 -6.78 -6.47 -5.38
C ILE A 8 -5.44 -6.55 -6.11
N ASN A 9 -5.38 -7.16 -7.30
CA ASN A 9 -4.21 -7.18 -8.17
C ASN A 9 -3.73 -5.76 -8.51
N GLY A 10 -4.66 -4.87 -8.90
CA GLY A 10 -4.33 -3.47 -9.15
C GLY A 10 -3.73 -2.76 -7.93
N LEU A 11 -4.23 -3.07 -6.73
CA LEU A 11 -3.72 -2.49 -5.50
C LEU A 11 -2.35 -3.05 -5.10
N ILE A 12 -2.06 -4.33 -5.36
CA ILE A 12 -0.72 -4.91 -5.17
C ILE A 12 0.29 -4.19 -6.05
N LEU A 13 -0.01 -4.05 -7.35
CA LEU A 13 0.86 -3.35 -8.29
C LEU A 13 1.10 -1.89 -7.87
N ARG A 14 0.05 -1.21 -7.38
CA ARG A 14 0.18 0.16 -6.86
C ARG A 14 1.02 0.21 -5.59
N LEU A 15 0.87 -0.75 -4.69
CA LEU A 15 1.67 -0.85 -3.47
C LEU A 15 3.16 -1.03 -3.79
N ASP A 16 3.50 -1.91 -4.72
CA ASP A 16 4.87 -2.10 -5.19
C ASP A 16 5.43 -0.80 -5.79
N ALA A 17 4.65 -0.12 -6.64
CA ALA A 17 5.07 1.13 -7.27
C ALA A 17 5.25 2.28 -6.26
N CYS A 18 4.28 2.47 -5.35
CA CYS A 18 4.30 3.56 -4.39
C CYS A 18 5.45 3.37 -3.37
N THR A 19 5.74 2.13 -2.99
CA THR A 19 6.80 1.81 -2.01
C THR A 19 8.20 1.76 -2.61
N ALA A 20 8.36 1.64 -3.93
CA ALA A 20 9.65 1.81 -4.62
C ALA A 20 10.30 3.19 -4.37
N ALA A 21 9.50 4.19 -3.97
CA ALA A 21 10.03 5.49 -3.56
C ALA A 21 10.90 5.44 -2.29
N PHE A 22 10.74 4.39 -1.45
CA PHE A 22 11.50 4.19 -0.22
C PHE A 22 12.98 3.92 -0.51
N ASP A 23 13.25 3.12 -1.53
CA ASP A 23 14.62 2.72 -1.90
C ASP A 23 15.38 3.81 -2.63
N ASN A 24 14.65 4.70 -3.31
CA ASN A 24 15.22 5.86 -3.97
C ASN A 24 15.41 7.08 -3.04
N SER A 25 15.21 6.89 -1.71
CA SER A 25 15.30 7.94 -0.67
C SER A 25 14.53 9.22 -1.02
N ARG A 26 13.44 9.10 -1.79
CA ARG A 26 12.68 10.27 -2.26
C ARG A 26 11.85 10.90 -1.14
N LEU A 27 11.57 10.16 -0.07
CA LEU A 27 10.79 10.65 1.07
C LEU A 27 11.64 11.42 2.08
N PRO A 28 11.22 12.63 2.51
CA PRO A 28 11.91 13.42 3.52
C PRO A 28 11.59 12.92 4.95
N VAL A 29 11.80 11.63 5.21
CA VAL A 29 11.50 11.00 6.51
C VAL A 29 12.78 10.48 7.18
N SER A 30 12.76 10.36 8.51
CA SER A 30 13.88 9.75 9.23
C SER A 30 14.07 8.28 8.83
N ASN A 31 15.29 7.76 8.96
CA ASN A 31 15.58 6.34 8.67
C ASN A 31 14.74 5.38 9.53
N GLU A 32 14.45 5.76 10.77
CA GLU A 32 13.58 4.98 11.66
C GLU A 32 12.14 4.91 11.10
N LEU A 33 11.59 6.05 10.69
CA LEU A 33 10.25 6.11 10.09
C LEU A 33 10.22 5.37 8.75
N LEU A 34 11.26 5.48 7.92
CA LEU A 34 11.40 4.73 6.68
C LEU A 34 11.38 3.21 6.92
N GLY A 35 12.07 2.74 7.96
CA GLY A 35 12.03 1.33 8.36
C GLY A 35 10.62 0.86 8.74
N LYS A 36 9.88 1.68 9.49
CA LYS A 36 8.47 1.40 9.85
C LYS A 36 7.56 1.35 8.63
N LEU A 37 7.71 2.30 7.70
CA LEU A 37 6.93 2.35 6.45
C LEU A 37 7.20 1.12 5.56
N ARG A 38 8.47 0.69 5.44
CA ARG A 38 8.83 -0.55 4.72
C ARG A 38 8.18 -1.78 5.34
N SER A 39 8.26 -1.93 6.67
CA SER A 39 7.62 -3.04 7.38
C SER A 39 6.11 -3.04 7.17
N GLN A 40 5.46 -1.87 7.23
CA GLN A 40 4.03 -1.73 7.00
C GLN A 40 3.63 -2.13 5.57
N ALA A 41 4.38 -1.69 4.58
CA ALA A 41 4.18 -2.07 3.18
C ALA A 41 4.28 -3.58 2.96
N LEU A 42 5.25 -4.25 3.59
CA LEU A 42 5.38 -5.71 3.53
C LEU A 42 4.15 -6.43 4.11
N ILE A 43 3.64 -5.95 5.25
CA ILE A 43 2.44 -6.51 5.88
C ILE A 43 1.22 -6.34 4.95
N TYR A 44 1.08 -5.17 4.33
CA TYR A 44 0.01 -4.90 3.38
C TYR A 44 0.10 -5.78 2.13
N GLY A 45 1.30 -5.99 1.59
CA GLY A 45 1.51 -6.89 0.45
C GLY A 45 1.15 -8.35 0.78
N ALA A 46 1.52 -8.82 1.97
CA ALA A 46 1.13 -10.14 2.46
C ALA A 46 -0.39 -10.27 2.61
N PHE A 47 -1.03 -9.28 3.23
CA PHE A 47 -2.50 -9.25 3.39
C PHE A 47 -3.23 -9.33 2.04
N LEU A 48 -2.82 -8.54 1.04
CA LEU A 48 -3.44 -8.56 -0.29
C LEU A 48 -3.18 -9.88 -1.02
N SER A 49 -2.01 -10.48 -0.82
CA SER A 49 -1.68 -11.79 -1.40
C SER A 49 -2.54 -12.91 -0.80
N ASP A 50 -2.75 -12.91 0.51
CA ASP A 50 -3.58 -13.89 1.20
C ASP A 50 -5.07 -13.71 0.83
N LEU A 51 -5.48 -12.46 0.61
CA LEU A 51 -6.81 -12.14 0.09
C LEU A 51 -7.03 -12.73 -1.30
N LEU A 52 -6.12 -12.51 -2.26
CA LEU A 52 -6.20 -13.12 -3.61
C LEU A 52 -6.20 -14.64 -3.59
N ARG A 53 -5.48 -15.26 -2.64
CA ARG A 53 -5.44 -16.71 -2.48
C ARG A 53 -6.71 -17.27 -1.85
N GLY A 54 -7.67 -16.42 -1.48
CA GLY A 54 -8.91 -16.82 -0.80
C GLY A 54 -8.68 -17.28 0.65
N GLN A 55 -7.53 -16.97 1.24
CA GLN A 55 -7.22 -17.29 2.65
C GLN A 55 -7.90 -16.30 3.60
N ILE A 56 -8.23 -15.11 3.10
CA ILE A 56 -9.02 -14.08 3.78
C ILE A 56 -10.32 -13.89 3.01
N SER A 57 -11.45 -13.74 3.72
CA SER A 57 -12.75 -13.50 3.07
C SER A 57 -12.85 -12.10 2.48
N HIS A 58 -13.24 -12.02 1.20
CA HIS A 58 -13.52 -10.77 0.46
C HIS A 58 -14.72 -9.97 0.98
N PHE A 59 -15.57 -10.59 1.80
CA PHE A 59 -16.88 -10.03 2.20
C PHE A 59 -16.92 -9.51 3.63
N ASN A 60 -15.82 -9.61 4.38
CA ASN A 60 -15.74 -9.09 5.73
C ASN A 60 -15.53 -7.57 5.70
N THR A 61 -16.29 -6.82 6.50
CA THR A 61 -16.13 -5.37 6.68
C THR A 61 -14.69 -4.99 7.02
N ILE A 62 -14.04 -5.74 7.91
CA ILE A 62 -12.64 -5.51 8.30
C ILE A 62 -11.70 -5.65 7.10
N THR A 63 -11.96 -6.61 6.22
CA THR A 63 -11.17 -6.79 4.98
C THR A 63 -11.31 -5.57 4.07
N ILE A 64 -12.55 -5.08 3.89
CA ILE A 64 -12.84 -3.92 3.04
C ILE A 64 -12.16 -2.66 3.61
N GLU A 65 -12.28 -2.44 4.92
CA GLU A 65 -11.62 -1.32 5.59
C GLU A 65 -10.10 -1.40 5.47
N THR A 66 -9.52 -2.59 5.64
CA THR A 66 -8.07 -2.80 5.47
C THR A 66 -7.63 -2.48 4.04
N VAL A 67 -8.37 -2.92 3.03
CA VAL A 67 -8.07 -2.56 1.63
C VAL A 67 -8.11 -1.05 1.39
N ASN A 68 -9.09 -0.36 1.97
CA ASN A 68 -9.17 1.10 1.86
C ASN A 68 -7.97 1.78 2.53
N LEU A 69 -7.55 1.32 3.71
CA LEU A 69 -6.36 1.83 4.41
C LEU A 69 -5.08 1.64 3.58
N ILE A 70 -4.95 0.53 2.86
CA ILE A 70 -3.81 0.28 1.98
C ILE A 70 -3.82 1.26 0.80
N SER A 71 -5.00 1.54 0.23
CA SER A 71 -5.12 2.54 -0.83
C SER A 71 -4.77 3.94 -0.35
N GLU A 72 -5.24 4.34 0.84
CA GLU A 72 -4.91 5.64 1.46
C GLU A 72 -3.42 5.76 1.78
N PHE A 73 -2.79 4.67 2.25
CA PHE A 73 -1.36 4.62 2.45
C PHE A 73 -0.58 4.95 1.17
N CYS A 74 -0.94 4.37 0.01
CA CYS A 74 -0.27 4.74 -1.24
C CYS A 74 -0.55 6.19 -1.65
N VAL A 75 -1.77 6.72 -1.45
CA VAL A 75 -2.04 8.15 -1.72
C VAL A 75 -1.10 9.05 -0.93
N LEU A 76 -0.88 8.76 0.35
CA LEU A 76 0.02 9.53 1.20
C LEU A 76 1.46 9.43 0.70
N VAL A 77 1.95 8.23 0.41
CA VAL A 77 3.32 8.03 -0.10
C VAL A 77 3.51 8.77 -1.44
N GLU A 78 2.57 8.62 -2.37
CA GLU A 78 2.59 9.29 -3.68
C GLU A 78 2.63 10.81 -3.50
N THR A 79 1.74 11.38 -2.68
CA THR A 79 1.66 12.83 -2.41
C THR A 79 2.99 13.39 -1.88
N GLU A 80 3.59 12.72 -0.90
CA GLU A 80 4.87 13.13 -0.32
C GLU A 80 6.05 13.01 -1.31
N THR A 81 5.92 12.15 -2.33
CA THR A 81 6.94 11.99 -3.37
C THR A 81 6.76 12.93 -4.56
N GLU A 82 5.53 13.27 -4.93
CA GLU A 82 5.18 14.13 -6.07
C GLU A 82 5.32 15.62 -5.73
N GLY A 83 5.15 16.01 -4.46
CA GLY A 83 5.38 17.38 -3.99
C GLY A 83 6.77 17.98 -4.30
N LYS A 84 7.70 17.17 -4.85
CA LYS A 84 9.02 17.58 -5.35
C LYS A 84 9.08 18.02 -6.82
N HIS A 85 7.99 17.95 -7.60
CA HIS A 85 7.97 18.42 -9.01
C HIS A 85 7.39 19.84 -9.20
N SER A 86 7.06 20.57 -8.12
CA SER A 86 6.37 21.87 -8.18
C SER A 86 7.14 23.05 -7.56
N VAL A 87 8.48 23.00 -7.48
CA VAL A 87 9.33 24.15 -7.09
C VAL A 87 10.46 24.35 -8.07
#